data_AF-A0A6J5YP79-F1
#
_entry.id   AF-A0A6J5YP79-F1
#
_cell.length_a   1.000
_cell.length_b   1.000
_cell.length_c   1.000
_cell.angle_alpha   90.00
_cell.angle_beta   90.00
_cell.angle_gamma   90.00
#
_symmetry.space_group_name_H-M   'P 1'
#
loop_
_entity.id
_entity.type
_entity.pdbx_description
1 polymer ?
#
loop_
_entity_poly.entity_id
_entity_poly.type
_entity_poly.pdbx_seq_one_letter_code
_entity_poly.pdbx_strand_id
1 'polypeptide(L)' 'MSAPATIAELIASLPEEERVILTLHYLRAKSIVEIAALLSVPEKSVEAVIASGKRRLTSQLGI' A
#
# COMPACT_ATOMS: atom_id res chain seq x y z
N MET A 1 -14.39 0.26 22.05
CA MET A 1 -13.96 1.53 21.43
C MET A 1 -12.98 1.16 20.33
N SER A 2 -13.41 1.16 19.07
CA SER A 2 -12.50 0.86 17.96
C SER A 2 -11.55 2.04 17.83
N ALA A 3 -10.27 1.84 18.16
CA ALA A 3 -9.24 2.80 17.82
C ALA A 3 -9.30 3.06 16.31
N PRO A 4 -9.01 4.28 15.83
CA PRO A 4 -8.90 4.52 14.39
C PRO A 4 -7.89 3.51 13.85
N ALA A 5 -8.35 2.67 12.92
CA ALA A 5 -7.51 1.61 12.37
C ALA A 5 -6.23 2.26 11.84
N THR A 6 -5.10 1.82 12.38
CA THR A 6 -3.80 2.38 12.00
C THR A 6 -3.52 2.03 10.54
N ILE A 7 -2.69 2.82 9.86
CA ILE A 7 -2.26 2.52 8.49
C ILE A 7 -1.72 1.08 8.38
N ALA A 8 -1.05 0.59 9.42
CA ALA A 8 -0.55 -0.79 9.49
C ALA A 8 -1.68 -1.85 9.51
N GLU A 9 -2.75 -1.63 10.27
CA GLU A 9 -3.90 -2.55 10.34
C GLU A 9 -4.69 -2.55 9.02
N LEU A 10 -4.85 -1.38 8.41
CA LEU A 10 -5.50 -1.27 7.10
C LEU A 10 -4.67 -1.97 6.02
N ILE A 11 -3.34 -1.78 6.01
CA ILE A 11 -2.42 -2.50 5.12
C ILE A 11 -2.46 -4.01 5.39
N ALA A 12 -2.57 -4.44 6.64
CA ALA A 12 -2.68 -5.86 7.00
C ALA A 12 -3.98 -6.51 6.51
N SER A 13 -5.04 -5.73 6.30
CA SER A 13 -6.31 -6.19 5.74
C SER A 13 -6.31 -6.33 4.21
N LEU A 14 -5.25 -5.87 3.54
CA LEU A 14 -5.14 -5.92 2.07
C LEU A 14 -4.64 -7.27 1.56
N PRO A 15 -4.94 -7.60 0.28
CA PRO A 15 -4.34 -8.75 -0.39
C PRO A 15 -2.81 -8.71 -0.31
N GLU A 16 -2.18 -9.87 -0.30
CA GLU A 16 -0.74 -10.01 -0.03
C GLU A 16 0.13 -9.18 -0.98
N GLU A 17 -0.22 -9.12 -2.26
CA GLU A 17 0.46 -8.28 -3.26
C GLU A 17 0.37 -6.78 -2.93
N GLU A 18 -0.82 -6.26 -2.62
CA GLU A 18 -1.00 -4.85 -2.27
C GLU A 18 -0.28 -4.52 -0.96
N ARG A 19 -0.36 -5.42 0.02
CA ARG A 19 0.26 -5.28 1.33
C ARG A 19 1.77 -5.11 1.24
N VAL A 20 2.46 -5.92 0.45
CA VAL A 20 3.92 -5.86 0.30
C VAL A 20 4.34 -4.52 -0.31
N ILE A 21 3.70 -4.11 -1.40
CA ILE A 21 4.00 -2.85 -2.08
C ILE A 21 3.76 -1.65 -1.17
N LEU A 22 2.60 -1.60 -0.51
CA LEU A 22 2.24 -0.50 0.39
C LEU A 22 3.11 -0.47 1.64
N THR A 23 3.53 -1.63 2.16
CA THR A 23 4.50 -1.71 3.26
C THR A 23 5.85 -1.13 2.85
N LEU A 24 6.37 -1.52 1.69
CA LEU A 24 7.66 -1.00 1.22
C LEU A 24 7.59 0.51 0.96
N HIS A 25 6.46 1.00 0.44
CA HIS A 25 6.27 2.41 0.13
C HIS A 25 6.02 3.27 1.38
N TYR A 26 5.02 2.92 2.20
CA TYR A 26 4.59 3.74 3.34
C TYR A 26 5.37 3.47 4.63
N LEU A 27 5.80 2.23 4.89
CA LEU A 27 6.53 1.90 6.13
C LEU A 27 8.04 1.98 5.94
N ARG A 28 8.56 1.64 4.76
CA ARG A 28 10.00 1.69 4.46
C ARG A 28 10.43 2.88 3.60
N ALA A 29 9.51 3.78 3.26
CA ALA A 29 9.75 4.99 2.47
C ALA A 29 10.48 4.73 1.13
N LYS A 30 10.32 3.54 0.53
CA LYS A 30 10.93 3.22 -0.76
C LYS A 30 10.21 3.89 -1.91
N SER A 31 10.98 4.32 -2.90
CA SER A 31 10.43 4.87 -4.15
C SER A 31 9.77 3.77 -4.99
N ILE A 32 8.87 4.18 -5.89
CA ILE A 32 8.19 3.28 -6.84
C ILE A 32 9.22 2.52 -7.69
N VAL A 33 10.26 3.20 -8.16
CA VAL A 33 11.34 2.64 -8.96
C VAL A 33 12.09 1.54 -8.20
N GLU A 34 12.45 1.78 -6.94
CA GLU A 34 13.11 0.78 -6.10
C GLU A 34 12.22 -0.43 -5.83
N ILE A 35 10.91 -0.22 -5.60
CA ILE A 35 9.96 -1.31 -5.35
C ILE A 35 9.78 -2.16 -6.61
N ALA A 36 9.64 -1.51 -7.77
CA ALA A 36 9.54 -2.16 -9.07
C ALA A 36 10.77 -3.04 -9.35
N ALA A 37 11.96 -2.50 -9.11
CA ALA A 37 13.22 -3.23 -9.25
C ALA A 37 13.33 -4.40 -8.25
N LEU A 38 12.95 -4.20 -6.99
CA LEU A 38 12.99 -5.23 -5.94
C LEU A 38 12.04 -6.41 -6.22
N LEU A 39 10.85 -6.13 -6.73
CA LEU A 39 9.82 -7.13 -6.99
C LEU A 39 9.88 -7.67 -8.44
N SER A 40 10.79 -7.14 -9.27
CA SER A 40 10.89 -7.46 -10.70
C SER A 40 9.57 -7.26 -11.45
N VAL A 41 8.84 -6.19 -11.12
CA VAL A 41 7.56 -5.81 -11.75
C VAL A 41 7.66 -4.43 -12.40
N PRO A 42 6.79 -4.11 -13.38
CA PRO A 42 6.76 -2.78 -13.96
C PRO A 42 6.36 -1.70 -12.94
N GLU A 43 6.97 -0.51 -13.03
CA GLU A 43 6.62 0.65 -12.19
C GLU A 43 5.13 0.99 -12.26
N LYS A 44 4.52 0.87 -13.45
CA LYS A 44 3.07 1.06 -13.65
C LYS A 44 2.21 0.14 -12.77
N SER A 45 2.66 -1.10 -12.53
CA SER A 45 1.93 -2.03 -11.66
C SER A 45 2.02 -1.58 -10.20
N VAL A 46 3.20 -1.11 -9.77
CA VAL A 46 3.41 -0.56 -8.42
C VAL A 46 2.55 0.69 -8.21
N GLU A 47 2.51 1.60 -9.18
CA GLU A 47 1.64 2.80 -9.15
C GLU A 47 0.16 2.44 -9.06
N ALA A 48 -0.31 1.50 -9.88
CA ALA A 48 -1.71 1.05 -9.87
C ALA A 48 -2.09 0.47 -8.50
N VAL A 49 -1.20 -0.32 -7.89
CA VAL A 49 -1.40 -0.89 -6.56
C VAL A 49 -1.40 0.19 -5.48
N ILE A 50 -0.49 1.16 -5.53
CA ILE A 50 -0.47 2.29 -4.57
C ILE A 50 -1.75 3.12 -4.70
N ALA A 51 -2.19 3.42 -5.93
CA ALA A 51 -3.43 4.16 -6.17
C ALA A 51 -4.67 3.39 -5.69
N SER A 52 -4.72 2.08 -5.94
CA SER A 52 -5.76 1.17 -5.45
C SER A 52 -5.80 1.13 -3.92
N GLY A 53 -4.63 0.93 -3.29
CA GLY A 53 -4.45 0.92 -1.84
C GLY A 53 -4.87 2.24 -1.20
N LYS A 54 -4.46 3.38 -1.77
CA LYS A 54 -4.86 4.70 -1.31
C LYS A 54 -6.37 4.89 -1.38
N ARG A 55 -7.03 4.51 -2.48
CA ARG A 55 -8.50 4.58 -2.60
C ARG A 55 -9.21 3.72 -1.54
N ARG A 56 -8.72 2.50 -1.30
CA ARG A 56 -9.26 1.62 -0.25
C ARG A 56 -9.07 2.23 1.14
N LEU A 57 -7.88 2.74 1.44
CA LEU A 57 -7.59 3.41 2.72
C LEU A 57 -8.51 4.60 2.92
N THR A 58 -8.66 5.46 1.91
CA THR A 58 -9.59 6.60 1.93
C THR A 58 -11.04 6.14 2.14
N SER A 59 -11.48 5.09 1.44
CA SER A 59 -12.81 4.50 1.63
C SER A 59 -13.04 3.93 3.03
N GLN A 60 -12.01 3.34 3.66
CA GLN A 60 -12.08 2.80 5.01
C GLN A 60 -12.04 3.91 6.09
N LEU A 61 -11.35 5.02 5.80
CA LEU A 61 -11.30 6.21 6.66
C LEU A 61 -12.53 7.12 6.51
N GLY A 62 -13.35 6.92 5.46
CA GLY A 62 -14.62 7.63 5.27
C GLY A 62 -14.48 9.11 4.93
N ILE A 63 -13.34 9.52 4.36
CA ILE A 63 -12.99 10.91 3.98
C ILE A 63 -12.80 11.05 2.47
#